data_AF-A0A9D7SIY4-F1
#
_entry.id   AF-A0A9D7SIY4-F1
#
_cell.length_a   1.000
_cell.length_b   1.000
_cell.length_c   1.000
_cell.angle_alpha   90.00
_cell.angle_beta   90.00
_cell.angle_gamma   90.00
#
_symmetry.space_group_name_H-M   'P 1'
#
loop_
_entity.id
_entity.type
_entity.pdbx_description
1 polymer ?
#
loop_
_entity_poly.entity_id
_entity_poly.type
_entity_poly.pdbx_seq_one_letter_code
_entity_poly.pdbx_strand_id
1 'polypeptide(L)'
;MLQRDAVREALALASPDLSARLVPWREGSLGGPAAMAVARALLKYLGRMSSRSTPFGLFAGVSLGEWGTASQLALAPWLGARKALRLDWGVLESLVDRLERERSVRAITRYRCNSSLFPRGGLGMPYLERREAAGGEGRTYHLEAVEATPHLDHVLARVQDGASLEPLAEDLARHAAVDLPEARAFLDQLIDAQVLCGELQPPLTSPDPLAWMVTALQSQPTTADQAGAMGVLAQELKALQGDPLGAHPDGYRRLAALLAELGVPPDTRDVLQADLFRPAPGLALSPAVRRAFEDGAELLHRLSPAPSESPLDRFRAAFQERYGTRWVPLLEVLDEESGLGFDGGAALDSPLLEGLAFPGPLPPRPLTRRDEFLLQQVPRWQDSPVWELLDSDVEALANPDPRPFPPSFAALASLEADRPEALDQGEFRFWMEQHSAPPPPAGWGGSPPGMPGSPPSSATTSGRRSPCARKRCSPRCSTCPKAAWATCWPGPPSGTTRSPTWPPRACRPITGSCRRSCC
;
A
#
# COMPACT_ATOMS: atom_id res chain seq x y z
N MET A 1 -36.79 5.58 5.92
CA MET A 1 -35.37 5.15 6.02
C MET A 1 -34.67 5.73 7.25
N LEU A 2 -34.72 7.04 7.51
CA LEU A 2 -34.08 7.68 8.68
C LEU A 2 -34.61 7.23 10.06
N GLN A 3 -35.73 6.50 10.12
CA GLN A 3 -36.20 5.84 11.34
C GLN A 3 -35.41 4.57 11.69
N ARG A 4 -34.53 4.08 10.81
CA ARG A 4 -33.69 2.90 11.06
C ARG A 4 -32.38 3.34 11.69
N ASP A 5 -32.08 2.83 12.88
CA ASP A 5 -30.86 3.21 13.61
C ASP A 5 -29.57 2.82 12.86
N ALA A 6 -29.57 1.70 12.13
CA ALA A 6 -28.46 1.32 11.25
C ALA A 6 -28.12 2.39 10.19
N VAL A 7 -29.14 3.05 9.63
CA VAL A 7 -28.94 4.14 8.65
C VAL A 7 -28.35 5.36 9.33
N ARG A 8 -28.78 5.66 10.56
CA ARG A 8 -28.28 6.79 11.34
C ARG A 8 -26.83 6.57 11.80
N GLU A 9 -26.50 5.38 12.28
CA GLU A 9 -25.12 5.01 12.65
C GLU A 9 -24.18 5.12 11.44
N ALA A 10 -24.60 4.59 10.28
CA ALA A 10 -23.80 4.68 9.05
C ALA A 10 -23.55 6.14 8.60
N LEU A 11 -24.56 7.00 8.71
CA LEU A 11 -24.42 8.44 8.44
C LEU A 11 -23.54 9.14 9.46
N ALA A 12 -23.66 8.80 10.74
CA ALA A 12 -22.86 9.38 11.82
C ALA A 12 -21.37 9.03 11.69
N LEU A 13 -21.05 7.83 11.22
CA LEU A 13 -19.68 7.43 10.92
C LEU A 13 -19.12 8.20 9.71
N ALA A 14 -19.83 8.20 8.58
CA ALA A 14 -19.30 8.73 7.32
C ALA A 14 -19.37 10.25 7.21
N SER A 15 -20.29 10.90 7.93
CA SER A 15 -20.46 12.35 7.90
C SER A 15 -21.05 12.87 9.22
N PRO A 16 -20.20 13.05 10.25
CA PRO A 16 -20.60 13.62 11.53
C PRO A 16 -21.33 14.96 11.39
N ASP A 17 -20.84 15.85 10.51
CA ASP A 17 -21.44 17.16 10.22
C ASP A 17 -22.86 17.03 9.67
N LEU A 18 -23.10 16.08 8.76
CA LEU A 18 -24.44 15.84 8.24
C LEU A 18 -25.34 15.28 9.35
N SER A 19 -24.83 14.33 10.14
CA SER A 19 -25.55 13.70 11.25
C SER A 19 -26.02 14.72 12.28
N ALA A 20 -25.13 15.63 12.71
CA ALA A 20 -25.44 16.71 13.65
C ALA A 20 -26.55 17.64 13.13
N ARG A 21 -26.64 17.82 11.81
CA ARG A 21 -27.66 18.67 11.17
C ARG A 21 -28.99 17.96 10.92
N LEU A 22 -29.08 16.64 11.11
CA LEU A 22 -30.33 15.88 10.87
C LEU A 22 -31.44 16.24 11.85
N VAL A 23 -31.12 16.47 13.12
CA VAL A 23 -32.12 16.83 14.14
C VAL A 23 -32.72 18.22 13.85
N PRO A 24 -31.93 19.30 13.72
CA PRO A 24 -32.46 20.61 13.34
C PRO A 24 -33.21 20.61 12.00
N TRP A 25 -32.79 19.77 11.05
CA TRP A 25 -33.48 19.62 9.77
C TRP A 25 -34.87 19.00 9.93
N ARG A 26 -35.00 17.94 10.74
CA ARG A 26 -36.28 17.25 11.00
C ARG A 26 -37.25 18.11 11.80
N GLU A 27 -36.73 18.95 12.69
CA GLU A 27 -37.51 19.88 13.52
C GLU A 27 -37.93 21.14 12.74
N GLY A 28 -37.48 21.30 11.49
CA GLY A 28 -37.78 22.47 10.67
C GLY A 28 -37.00 23.73 11.08
N SER A 29 -35.97 23.59 11.92
CA SER A 29 -35.15 24.69 12.43
C SER A 29 -34.10 25.17 11.41
N LEU A 30 -33.88 24.44 10.32
CA LEU A 30 -33.00 24.86 9.22
C LEU A 30 -33.80 25.57 8.12
N GLY A 31 -33.36 26.77 7.73
CA GLY A 31 -33.95 27.54 6.65
C GLY A 31 -33.38 27.23 5.26
N GLY A 32 -34.21 27.41 4.23
CA GLY A 32 -33.87 27.57 2.81
C GLY A 32 -32.65 26.76 2.30
N PRO A 33 -31.52 27.42 1.96
CA PRO A 33 -30.35 26.75 1.39
C PRO A 33 -29.76 25.65 2.28
N ALA A 34 -29.76 25.84 3.61
CA ALA A 34 -29.17 24.88 4.54
C ALA A 34 -30.00 23.60 4.62
N ALA A 35 -31.34 23.70 4.62
CA ALA A 35 -32.22 22.54 4.59
C ALA A 35 -32.11 21.76 3.26
N MET A 36 -32.00 22.48 2.14
CA MET A 36 -31.81 21.87 0.82
C MET A 36 -30.46 21.14 0.71
N ALA A 37 -29.39 21.69 1.28
CA ALA A 37 -28.08 21.05 1.32
C ALA A 37 -28.13 19.71 2.08
N VAL A 38 -28.79 19.67 3.24
CA VAL A 38 -29.01 18.43 4.01
C VAL A 38 -29.81 17.41 3.19
N ALA A 39 -30.91 17.83 2.57
CA ALA A 39 -31.74 16.94 1.75
C ALA A 39 -30.96 16.33 0.56
N ARG A 40 -30.15 17.14 -0.14
CA ARG A 40 -29.31 16.66 -1.25
C ARG A 40 -28.23 15.69 -0.76
N ALA A 41 -27.56 15.99 0.35
CA ALA A 41 -26.56 15.11 0.93
C ALA A 41 -27.17 13.77 1.36
N LEU A 42 -28.34 13.80 2.01
CA LEU A 42 -29.09 12.61 2.38
C LEU A 42 -29.46 11.76 1.16
N LEU A 43 -29.96 12.37 0.08
CA LEU A 43 -30.30 11.64 -1.14
C LEU A 43 -29.09 10.92 -1.73
N LYS A 44 -27.90 11.55 -1.72
CA LYS A 44 -26.65 10.93 -2.17
C LYS A 44 -26.28 9.72 -1.32
N TYR A 45 -26.35 9.83 0.02
CA TYR A 45 -26.04 8.71 0.90
C TYR A 45 -27.06 7.57 0.82
N LEU A 46 -28.35 7.89 0.74
CA LEU A 46 -29.39 6.88 0.57
C LEU A 46 -29.28 6.17 -0.78
N GLY A 47 -29.00 6.91 -1.85
CA GLY A 47 -28.69 6.33 -3.16
C GLY A 47 -27.49 5.39 -3.09
N ARG A 48 -26.41 5.78 -2.40
CA ARG A 48 -25.25 4.91 -2.18
C ARG A 48 -25.63 3.62 -1.44
N MET A 49 -26.35 3.72 -0.33
CA MET A 49 -26.79 2.55 0.46
C MET A 49 -27.68 1.59 -0.31
N SER A 50 -28.46 2.08 -1.27
CA SER A 50 -29.45 1.27 -1.98
C SER A 50 -28.96 0.68 -3.30
N SER A 51 -27.95 1.28 -3.94
CA SER A 51 -27.53 0.87 -5.28
C SER A 51 -26.05 0.58 -5.47
N ARG A 52 -25.17 0.93 -4.53
CA ARG A 52 -23.72 0.77 -4.71
C ARG A 52 -23.16 -0.32 -3.81
N SER A 53 -22.64 -1.38 -4.43
CA SER A 53 -22.01 -2.53 -3.76
C SER A 53 -20.58 -2.26 -3.27
N THR A 54 -19.94 -1.14 -3.67
CA THR A 54 -18.57 -0.79 -3.25
C THR A 54 -18.48 -0.62 -1.73
N PRO A 55 -17.72 -1.46 -1.00
CA PRO A 55 -17.56 -1.38 0.45
C PRO A 55 -17.13 0.01 0.88
N PHE A 56 -17.84 0.59 1.86
CA PHE A 56 -17.52 1.90 2.43
C PHE A 56 -18.25 2.07 3.75
N GLY A 57 -17.47 2.11 4.84
CA GLY A 57 -18.00 2.24 6.19
C GLY A 57 -19.06 1.18 6.48
N LEU A 58 -20.25 1.65 6.84
CA LEU A 58 -21.39 0.80 7.18
C LEU A 58 -22.49 0.78 6.07
N PHE A 59 -22.21 1.31 4.88
CA PHE A 59 -23.21 1.38 3.80
C PHE A 59 -23.27 0.13 2.94
N ALA A 60 -22.14 -0.55 2.76
CA ALA A 60 -21.99 -1.78 2.00
C ALA A 60 -21.01 -2.68 2.72
N GLY A 61 -21.20 -3.99 2.61
CA GLY A 61 -20.37 -4.98 3.29
C GLY A 61 -19.87 -6.06 2.36
N VAL A 62 -18.92 -6.84 2.86
CA VAL A 62 -18.28 -7.94 2.16
C VAL A 62 -18.71 -9.28 2.73
N SER A 63 -18.76 -10.28 1.87
CA SER A 63 -19.01 -11.68 2.20
C SER A 63 -18.00 -12.55 1.46
N LEU A 64 -17.52 -13.60 2.12
CA LEU A 64 -16.66 -14.59 1.49
C LEU A 64 -17.54 -15.72 0.94
N GLY A 65 -17.31 -16.10 -0.31
CA GLY A 65 -17.97 -17.24 -0.95
C GLY A 65 -16.95 -18.19 -1.57
N GLU A 66 -17.43 -19.36 -1.99
CA GLU A 66 -16.62 -20.43 -2.57
C GLU A 66 -17.03 -20.75 -4.00
N TRP A 67 -16.20 -21.51 -4.71
CA TRP A 67 -16.60 -22.16 -5.95
C TRP A 67 -17.34 -23.45 -5.61
N GLY A 68 -18.63 -23.52 -5.95
CA GLY A 68 -19.51 -24.67 -5.68
C GLY A 68 -19.92 -25.38 -6.95
N THR A 69 -20.73 -26.44 -6.79
CA THR A 69 -21.36 -27.15 -7.92
C THR A 69 -22.59 -26.40 -8.47
N ALA A 70 -23.20 -25.54 -7.66
CA ALA A 70 -24.37 -24.73 -7.97
C ALA A 70 -24.26 -23.36 -7.31
N SER A 71 -24.94 -22.36 -7.86
CA SER A 71 -24.90 -20.98 -7.34
C SER A 71 -25.86 -20.82 -6.16
N GLN A 72 -25.34 -20.32 -5.04
CA GLN A 72 -26.09 -20.03 -3.83
C GLN A 72 -25.75 -18.60 -3.38
N LEU A 73 -26.73 -17.69 -3.46
CA LEU A 73 -26.52 -16.25 -3.23
C LEU A 73 -27.17 -15.74 -1.93
N ALA A 74 -27.52 -16.65 -1.02
CA ALA A 74 -28.21 -16.29 0.21
C ALA A 74 -27.25 -15.57 1.18
N LEU A 75 -27.66 -14.38 1.63
CA LEU A 75 -26.94 -13.59 2.62
C LEU A 75 -27.74 -13.52 3.92
N ALA A 76 -27.08 -13.62 5.07
CA ALA A 76 -27.73 -13.45 6.37
C ALA A 76 -28.31 -12.03 6.52
N PRO A 77 -29.29 -11.77 7.40
CA PRO A 77 -29.80 -10.42 7.63
C PRO A 77 -28.70 -9.43 8.07
N TRP A 78 -28.87 -8.14 7.75
CA TRP A 78 -27.93 -7.07 8.14
C TRP A 78 -27.72 -6.94 9.65
N LEU A 79 -28.71 -7.33 10.46
CA LEU A 79 -28.59 -7.39 11.92
C LEU A 79 -27.53 -8.40 12.40
N GLY A 80 -27.22 -9.41 11.58
CA GLY A 80 -26.15 -10.37 11.83
C GLY A 80 -24.79 -9.95 11.26
N ALA A 81 -24.69 -8.75 10.66
CA ALA A 81 -23.43 -8.25 10.14
C ALA A 81 -22.48 -7.90 11.29
N ARG A 82 -21.18 -8.14 11.07
CA ARG A 82 -20.10 -7.82 12.01
C ARG A 82 -19.39 -6.56 11.54
N LYS A 83 -19.12 -5.65 12.48
CA LYS A 83 -18.35 -4.44 12.24
C LYS A 83 -16.89 -4.71 12.61
N ALA A 84 -15.96 -4.46 11.70
CA ALA A 84 -14.55 -4.31 12.05
C ALA A 84 -14.24 -2.81 12.07
N LEU A 85 -13.96 -2.28 13.25
CA LEU A 85 -13.69 -0.86 13.48
C LEU A 85 -12.21 -0.69 13.80
N ARG A 86 -11.57 0.30 13.17
CA ARG A 86 -10.17 0.64 13.37
C ARG A 86 -10.07 2.14 13.52
N LEU A 87 -9.09 2.59 14.30
CA LEU A 87 -8.68 3.99 14.18
C LEU A 87 -8.09 4.20 12.79
N ASP A 88 -8.35 5.37 12.23
CA ASP A 88 -7.64 5.80 11.05
C ASP A 88 -6.13 5.86 11.31
N TRP A 89 -5.36 5.51 10.28
CA TRP A 89 -3.92 5.40 10.40
C TRP A 89 -3.26 6.74 10.71
N GLY A 90 -3.77 7.85 10.16
CA GLY A 90 -3.28 9.18 10.47
C GLY A 90 -3.51 9.54 11.94
N VAL A 91 -4.69 9.21 12.49
CA VAL A 91 -4.96 9.40 13.93
C VAL A 91 -4.02 8.56 14.79
N LEU A 92 -3.77 7.31 14.39
CA LEU A 92 -2.85 6.42 15.09
C LEU A 92 -1.42 6.97 15.10
N GLU A 93 -0.93 7.44 13.95
CA GLU A 93 0.37 8.10 13.84
C GLU A 93 0.45 9.34 14.74
N SER A 94 -0.57 10.21 14.73
CA SER A 94 -0.60 11.39 15.60
C SER A 94 -0.57 11.03 17.10
N LEU A 95 -1.21 9.92 17.50
CA LEU A 95 -1.14 9.42 18.87
C LEU A 95 0.28 8.92 19.21
N VAL A 96 0.91 8.16 18.32
CA VAL A 96 2.30 7.70 18.49
C VAL A 96 3.24 8.90 18.61
N ASP A 97 3.13 9.87 17.72
CA ASP A 97 3.97 11.07 17.73
C ASP A 97 3.82 11.87 19.03
N ARG A 98 2.62 11.91 19.62
CA ARG A 98 2.39 12.57 20.92
C ARG A 98 3.03 11.79 22.06
N LEU A 99 2.81 10.47 22.10
CA LEU A 99 3.39 9.59 23.10
C LEU A 99 4.91 9.66 23.07
N GLU A 100 5.54 9.59 21.89
CA GLU A 100 7.00 9.65 21.75
C GLU A 100 7.61 11.03 22.05
N ARG A 101 6.81 12.08 22.26
CA ARG A 101 7.31 13.37 22.81
C ARG A 101 7.42 13.34 24.33
N GLU A 102 6.74 12.41 25.01
CA GLU A 102 6.80 12.29 26.45
C GLU A 102 8.11 11.63 26.89
N ARG A 103 8.79 12.25 27.87
CA ARG A 103 10.08 11.74 28.39
C ARG A 103 10.00 10.30 28.90
N SER A 104 8.89 9.93 29.55
CA SER A 104 8.64 8.59 30.07
C SER A 104 8.62 7.53 28.96
N VAL A 105 8.01 7.87 27.82
CA VAL A 105 7.90 6.97 26.66
C VAL A 105 9.24 6.90 25.92
N ARG A 106 9.90 8.04 25.66
CA ARG A 106 11.23 8.07 25.01
C ARG A 106 12.26 7.19 25.72
N ALA A 107 12.20 7.13 27.05
CA ALA A 107 13.12 6.32 27.86
C ALA A 107 12.95 4.80 27.65
N ILE A 108 11.75 4.35 27.23
CA ILE A 108 11.47 2.93 27.02
C ILE A 108 11.48 2.54 25.54
N THR A 109 11.25 3.51 24.65
CA THR A 109 11.24 3.31 23.20
C THR A 109 12.60 2.85 22.71
N ARG A 110 12.59 1.88 21.80
CA ARG A 110 13.76 1.49 21.02
C ARG A 110 13.76 2.29 19.73
N TYR A 111 14.94 2.73 19.31
CA TYR A 111 15.12 3.54 18.12
C TYR A 111 15.93 2.78 17.07
N ARG A 112 15.49 2.87 15.80
CA ARG A 112 16.21 2.40 14.62
C ARG A 112 16.60 3.56 13.73
N CYS A 113 17.55 3.30 12.84
CA CYS A 113 17.82 4.20 11.72
C CYS A 113 16.58 4.31 10.82
N ASN A 114 16.31 5.52 10.33
CA ASN A 114 15.35 5.74 9.27
C ASN A 114 15.70 4.86 8.05
N SER A 115 14.73 4.08 7.58
CA SER A 115 14.93 3.11 6.49
C SER A 115 15.24 3.72 5.12
N SER A 116 15.02 5.03 4.97
CA SER A 116 15.35 5.79 3.77
C SER A 116 16.72 6.47 3.84
N LEU A 117 17.40 6.44 4.99
CA LEU A 117 18.74 7.01 5.14
C LEU A 117 19.76 6.15 4.38
N PHE A 118 20.53 6.77 3.49
CA PHE A 118 21.63 6.10 2.81
C PHE A 118 22.84 7.02 2.65
N PRO A 119 24.06 6.47 2.60
CA PRO A 119 25.27 7.28 2.40
C PRO A 119 25.36 7.77 0.95
N ARG A 120 25.63 9.07 0.76
CA ARG A 120 25.91 9.68 -0.54
C ARG A 120 27.32 10.25 -0.54
N GLY A 121 28.19 9.72 -1.41
CA GLY A 121 29.64 9.93 -1.37
C GLY A 121 30.09 11.38 -1.13
N GLY A 122 30.47 11.71 0.10
CA GLY A 122 31.02 13.00 0.52
C GLY A 122 30.02 14.17 0.61
N LEU A 123 28.72 13.95 0.37
CA LEU A 123 27.69 15.00 0.27
C LEU A 123 26.55 14.81 1.29
N GLY A 124 26.87 14.20 2.42
CA GLY A 124 25.92 13.85 3.49
C GLY A 124 25.18 12.53 3.27
N MET A 125 24.18 12.29 4.12
CA MET A 125 23.32 11.11 4.10
C MET A 125 21.87 11.57 3.90
N PRO A 126 21.35 11.51 2.66
CA PRO A 126 19.96 11.84 2.39
C PRO A 126 18.99 10.83 3.02
N TYR A 127 17.80 11.32 3.39
CA TYR A 127 16.69 10.54 3.91
C TYR A 127 15.36 11.29 3.70
N LEU A 128 14.25 10.56 3.80
CA LEU A 128 12.91 11.11 3.77
C LEU A 128 12.47 11.48 5.18
N GLU A 129 12.28 12.77 5.41
CA GLU A 129 11.60 13.31 6.57
C GLU A 129 10.09 13.38 6.29
N ARG A 130 9.27 12.97 7.26
CA ARG A 130 7.81 13.10 7.23
C ARG A 130 7.46 14.39 7.93
N ARG A 131 6.65 15.24 7.30
CA ARG A 131 6.09 16.45 7.91
C ARG A 131 4.58 16.42 7.85
N GLU A 132 3.93 16.99 8.85
CA GLU A 132 2.50 17.25 8.79
C GLU A 132 2.23 18.35 7.76
N ALA A 133 1.26 18.14 6.88
CA ALA A 133 0.85 19.15 5.91
C ALA A 133 0.17 20.32 6.64
N ALA A 134 0.49 21.55 6.23
CA ALA A 134 -0.16 22.74 6.76
C ALA A 134 -1.68 22.65 6.54
N GLY A 135 -2.46 22.95 7.58
CA GLY A 135 -3.94 22.90 7.50
C GLY A 135 -4.56 21.53 7.74
N GLY A 136 -3.78 20.50 8.10
CA GLY A 136 -4.31 19.18 8.50
C GLY A 136 -4.71 18.27 7.34
N GLU A 137 -4.22 18.55 6.12
CA GLU A 137 -4.52 17.76 4.91
C GLU A 137 -3.72 16.45 4.78
N GLY A 138 -3.05 16.03 5.85
CA GLY A 138 -2.29 14.77 5.90
C GLY A 138 -0.80 15.00 6.10
N ARG A 139 0.03 14.20 5.41
CA ARG A 139 1.50 14.22 5.55
C ARG A 139 2.18 14.48 4.21
N THR A 140 3.32 15.15 4.27
CA THR A 140 4.24 15.36 3.15
C THR A 140 5.59 14.69 3.46
N TYR A 141 6.35 14.36 2.42
CA TYR A 141 7.70 13.81 2.56
C TYR A 141 8.70 14.79 1.95
N HIS A 142 9.74 15.11 2.71
CA HIS A 142 10.80 16.04 2.32
C HIS A 142 12.11 15.26 2.26
N LEU A 143 12.85 15.42 1.17
CA LEU A 143 14.20 14.87 1.06
C LEU A 143 15.15 15.79 1.82
N GLU A 144 15.63 15.32 2.96
CA GLU A 144 16.58 16.03 3.82
C GLU A 144 17.91 15.28 3.84
N ALA A 145 18.99 15.94 4.27
CA ALA A 145 20.29 15.30 4.39
C ALA A 145 21.00 15.71 5.68
N VAL A 146 21.62 14.75 6.34
CA VAL A 146 22.52 14.99 7.48
C VAL A 146 23.97 14.86 7.07
N GLU A 147 24.85 15.63 7.71
CA GLU A 147 26.29 15.49 7.50
C GLU A 147 26.79 14.14 8.05
N ALA A 148 27.63 13.47 7.27
CA ALA A 148 28.27 12.23 7.72
C ALA A 148 29.40 12.56 8.70
N THR A 149 29.21 12.21 9.96
CA THR A 149 30.19 12.44 11.03
C THR A 149 30.58 11.12 11.72
N PRO A 150 31.78 11.02 12.31
CA PRO A 150 32.19 9.80 13.02
C PRO A 150 31.24 9.40 14.15
N HIS A 151 30.63 10.38 14.83
CA HIS A 151 29.68 10.15 15.91
C HIS A 151 28.32 9.69 15.39
N LEU A 152 27.85 10.19 14.23
CA LEU A 152 26.65 9.68 13.58
C LEU A 152 26.86 8.24 13.09
N ASP A 153 27.95 7.95 12.39
CA ASP A 153 28.28 6.60 11.92
C ASP A 153 28.32 5.59 13.08
N HIS A 154 28.89 6.00 14.21
CA HIS A 154 28.94 5.21 15.43
C HIS A 154 27.55 4.88 15.97
N VAL A 155 26.64 5.85 15.99
CA VAL A 155 25.23 5.67 16.39
C VAL A 155 24.51 4.74 15.41
N LEU A 156 24.61 5.00 14.11
CA LEU A 156 23.94 4.23 13.05
C LEU A 156 24.33 2.75 13.09
N ALA A 157 25.60 2.45 13.37
CA ALA A 157 26.08 1.07 13.52
C ALA A 157 25.44 0.31 14.70
N ARG A 158 24.94 1.01 15.72
CA ARG A 158 24.39 0.43 16.97
C ARG A 158 22.87 0.32 16.97
N VAL A 159 22.19 1.09 16.14
CA VAL A 159 20.73 1.11 16.05
C VAL A 159 20.17 0.22 14.94
N GLN A 160 21.01 -0.56 14.23
CA GLN A 160 20.56 -1.46 13.15
C GLN A 160 19.48 -2.44 13.63
N ASP A 161 19.64 -2.98 14.83
CA ASP A 161 18.70 -3.91 15.48
C ASP A 161 17.78 -3.23 16.51
N GLY A 162 17.78 -1.89 16.55
CA GLY A 162 17.09 -1.08 17.53
C GLY A 162 17.87 -0.94 18.84
N ALA A 163 17.92 0.26 19.41
CA ALA A 163 18.59 0.52 20.70
C ALA A 163 17.77 1.43 21.62
N SER A 164 17.87 1.21 22.93
CA SER A 164 17.33 2.14 23.93
C SER A 164 18.24 3.37 24.07
N LEU A 165 17.63 4.50 24.39
CA LEU A 165 18.28 5.81 24.34
C LEU A 165 19.38 5.98 25.39
N GLU A 166 19.14 5.56 26.63
CA GLU A 166 20.11 5.71 27.73
C GLU A 166 21.42 4.92 27.49
N PRO A 167 21.41 3.60 27.20
CA PRO A 167 22.65 2.88 26.88
C PRO A 167 23.37 3.43 25.65
N LEU A 168 22.61 3.92 24.66
CA LEU A 168 23.18 4.52 23.45
C LEU A 168 23.88 5.85 23.78
N ALA A 169 23.29 6.68 24.65
CA ALA A 169 23.89 7.94 25.09
C ALA A 169 25.18 7.71 25.89
N GLU A 170 25.20 6.73 26.79
CA GLU A 170 26.41 6.36 27.55
C GLU A 170 27.53 5.85 26.64
N ASP A 171 27.18 5.03 25.65
CA ASP A 171 28.16 4.51 24.69
C ASP A 171 28.72 5.61 23.79
N LEU A 172 27.85 6.50 23.31
CA LEU A 172 28.24 7.66 22.51
C LEU A 172 29.13 8.62 23.29
N ALA A 173 28.79 8.93 24.55
CA ALA A 173 29.57 9.81 25.42
C ALA A 173 31.01 9.30 25.59
N ARG A 174 31.17 7.98 25.81
CA ARG A 174 32.51 7.35 25.89
C ARG A 174 33.26 7.40 24.58
N HIS A 175 32.59 7.17 23.45
CA HIS A 175 33.22 7.16 22.14
C HIS A 175 33.69 8.55 21.69
N ALA A 176 32.84 9.56 21.87
CA ALA A 176 33.11 10.94 21.48
C ALA A 176 33.91 11.72 22.54
N ALA A 177 34.14 11.14 23.73
CA ALA A 177 34.78 11.79 24.88
C ALA A 177 34.08 13.10 25.30
N VAL A 178 32.75 13.09 25.28
CA VAL A 178 31.87 14.19 25.70
C VAL A 178 31.11 13.81 26.98
N ASP A 179 30.43 14.77 27.59
CA ASP A 179 29.57 14.47 28.73
C ASP A 179 28.26 13.76 28.29
N LEU A 180 27.64 13.05 29.23
CA LEU A 180 26.40 12.32 28.97
C LEU A 180 25.24 13.24 28.54
N PRO A 181 25.05 14.44 29.14
CA PRO A 181 24.05 15.40 28.67
C PRO A 181 24.22 15.83 27.21
N GLU A 182 25.44 16.08 26.75
CA GLU A 182 25.75 16.47 25.37
C GLU A 182 25.44 15.32 24.40
N ALA A 183 25.88 14.10 24.73
CA ALA A 183 25.54 12.91 23.94
C ALA A 183 24.02 12.67 23.85
N ARG A 184 23.29 12.87 24.97
CA ARG A 184 21.84 12.76 24.99
C ARG A 184 21.17 13.83 24.13
N ALA A 185 21.61 15.08 24.24
CA ALA A 185 21.08 16.17 23.44
C ALA A 185 21.27 15.93 21.93
N PHE A 186 22.42 15.36 21.53
CA PHE A 186 22.66 14.97 20.15
C PHE A 186 21.70 13.86 19.68
N LEU A 187 21.47 12.83 20.49
CA LEU A 187 20.51 11.77 20.14
C LEU A 187 19.08 12.28 20.07
N ASP A 188 18.68 13.19 20.97
CA ASP A 188 17.37 13.84 20.91
C ASP A 188 17.22 14.65 19.60
N GLN A 189 18.27 15.34 19.12
CA GLN A 189 18.26 16.00 17.80
C GLN A 189 18.08 15.01 16.65
N LEU A 190 18.75 13.85 16.69
CA LEU A 190 18.58 12.82 15.66
C LEU A 190 17.17 12.21 15.66
N ILE A 191 16.53 12.11 16.82
CA ILE A 191 15.14 11.65 16.95
C ILE A 191 14.19 12.72 16.41
N ASP A 192 14.37 13.97 16.82
CA ASP A 192 13.53 15.09 16.39
C ASP A 192 13.65 15.34 14.87
N ALA A 193 14.84 15.15 14.29
CA ALA A 193 15.07 15.19 12.84
C ALA A 193 14.65 13.91 12.10
N GLN A 194 14.11 12.92 12.81
CA GLN A 194 13.70 11.61 12.29
C GLN A 194 14.80 10.82 11.56
N VAL A 195 16.08 11.05 11.91
CA VAL A 195 17.20 10.16 11.53
C VAL A 195 17.12 8.86 12.32
N LEU A 196 16.71 8.97 13.59
CA LEU A 196 16.33 7.85 14.45
C LEU A 196 14.80 7.83 14.59
N CYS A 197 14.18 6.72 14.19
CA CYS A 197 12.74 6.52 14.30
C CYS A 197 12.43 5.54 15.44
N GLY A 198 11.43 5.88 16.26
CA GLY A 198 10.97 5.03 17.35
C GLY A 198 10.19 3.80 16.88
N GLU A 199 10.28 2.71 17.63
CA GLU A 199 9.57 1.44 17.37
C GLU A 199 8.16 1.39 17.99
N LEU A 200 7.62 2.50 18.53
CA LEU A 200 6.25 2.50 19.07
C LEU A 200 5.20 2.38 17.95
N GLN A 201 5.52 2.88 16.75
CA GLN A 201 4.65 2.76 15.58
C GLN A 201 4.39 1.27 15.28
N PRO A 202 3.12 0.84 15.24
CA PRO A 202 2.81 -0.55 14.91
C PRO A 202 3.19 -0.88 13.46
N PRO A 203 3.56 -2.13 13.16
CA PRO A 203 3.71 -2.58 11.78
C PRO A 203 2.38 -2.43 11.02
N LEU A 204 2.42 -2.02 9.74
CA LEU A 204 1.24 -1.91 8.87
C LEU A 204 0.45 -3.23 8.75
N THR A 205 1.13 -4.36 8.90
CA THR A 205 0.53 -5.70 8.87
C THR A 205 0.01 -6.16 10.22
N SER A 206 0.05 -5.31 11.25
CA SER A 206 -0.42 -5.66 12.59
C SER A 206 -1.93 -5.94 12.56
N PRO A 207 -2.39 -7.07 13.14
CA PRO A 207 -3.81 -7.35 13.22
C PRO A 207 -4.55 -6.43 14.17
N ASP A 208 -3.86 -5.92 15.20
CA ASP A 208 -4.38 -5.00 16.20
C ASP A 208 -3.32 -3.94 16.53
N PRO A 209 -3.30 -2.81 15.79
CA PRO A 209 -2.32 -1.75 15.98
C PRO A 209 -2.39 -1.08 17.36
N LEU A 210 -3.59 -0.98 17.95
CA LEU A 210 -3.75 -0.40 19.28
C LEU A 210 -3.22 -1.33 20.38
N ALA A 211 -3.53 -2.63 20.31
CA ALA A 211 -3.02 -3.59 21.28
C ALA A 211 -1.49 -3.69 21.23
N TRP A 212 -0.88 -3.50 20.04
CA TRP A 212 0.57 -3.41 19.88
C TRP A 212 1.14 -2.27 20.74
N MET A 213 0.60 -1.06 20.61
CA MET A 213 1.04 0.11 21.37
C MET A 213 0.83 -0.09 22.87
N VAL A 214 -0.33 -0.62 23.28
CA VAL A 214 -0.61 -0.91 24.70
C VAL A 214 0.42 -1.88 25.26
N THR A 215 0.73 -2.95 24.53
CA THR A 215 1.74 -3.94 24.97
C THR A 215 3.13 -3.31 25.11
N ALA A 216 3.52 -2.46 24.16
CA ALA A 216 4.80 -1.74 24.22
C ALA A 216 4.88 -0.83 25.45
N LEU A 217 3.82 -0.05 25.72
CA LEU A 217 3.75 0.85 26.88
C LEU A 217 3.64 0.11 28.21
N GLN A 218 3.07 -1.09 28.25
CA GLN A 218 2.99 -1.92 29.48
C GLN A 218 4.33 -2.56 29.86
N SER A 219 5.34 -2.48 29.01
CA SER A 219 6.65 -3.11 29.27
C SER A 219 7.36 -2.54 30.49
N GLN A 220 7.02 -1.32 30.91
CA GLN A 220 7.66 -0.62 32.03
C GLN A 220 6.63 0.13 32.90
N PRO A 221 6.84 0.20 34.23
CA PRO A 221 5.95 0.94 35.13
C PRO A 221 5.88 2.45 34.85
N THR A 222 6.92 3.03 34.26
CA THR A 222 7.03 4.47 33.97
C THR A 222 6.03 4.96 32.93
N THR A 223 5.44 4.06 32.15
CA THR A 223 4.44 4.33 31.11
C THR A 223 3.06 3.75 31.44
N ALA A 224 2.81 3.44 32.71
CA ALA A 224 1.57 2.81 33.16
C ALA A 224 0.32 3.69 32.89
N ASP A 225 0.43 5.00 33.03
CA ASP A 225 -0.69 5.93 32.79
C ASP A 225 -1.06 5.98 31.30
N GLN A 226 -0.05 6.10 30.41
CA GLN A 226 -0.22 6.08 28.96
C GLN A 226 -0.78 4.73 28.50
N ALA A 227 -0.24 3.62 29.03
CA ALA A 227 -0.75 2.27 28.78
C ALA A 227 -2.22 2.12 29.23
N GLY A 228 -2.58 2.69 30.38
CA GLY A 228 -3.94 2.70 30.90
C GLY A 228 -4.91 3.45 29.98
N ALA A 229 -4.56 4.67 29.57
CA ALA A 229 -5.37 5.49 28.68
C ALA A 229 -5.56 4.83 27.30
N MET A 230 -4.48 4.33 26.68
CA MET A 230 -4.54 3.57 25.44
C MET A 230 -5.31 2.25 25.59
N GLY A 231 -5.22 1.60 26.75
CA GLY A 231 -5.97 0.40 27.08
C GLY A 231 -7.48 0.65 27.16
N VAL A 232 -7.90 1.77 27.75
CA VAL A 232 -9.32 2.19 27.77
C VAL A 232 -9.83 2.44 26.35
N LEU A 233 -9.04 3.11 25.51
CA LEU A 233 -9.36 3.34 24.11
C LEU A 233 -9.53 2.02 23.34
N ALA A 234 -8.60 1.08 23.51
CA ALA A 234 -8.65 -0.22 22.87
C ALA A 234 -9.88 -1.05 23.33
N GLN A 235 -10.23 -0.98 24.61
CA GLN A 235 -11.42 -1.63 25.15
C GLN A 235 -12.71 -1.03 24.58
N GLU A 236 -12.79 0.30 24.46
CA GLU A 236 -13.93 0.97 23.84
C GLU A 236 -14.09 0.53 22.38
N LEU A 237 -13.02 0.56 21.59
CA LEU A 237 -13.08 0.14 20.18
C LEU A 237 -13.55 -1.32 20.05
N LYS A 238 -13.04 -2.20 20.92
CA LYS A 238 -13.46 -3.61 20.97
C LYS A 238 -14.92 -3.79 21.35
N ALA A 239 -15.44 -2.98 22.28
CA ALA A 239 -16.86 -2.98 22.64
C ALA A 239 -17.73 -2.56 21.44
N LEU A 240 -17.36 -1.47 20.76
CA LEU A 240 -18.07 -0.96 19.59
C LEU A 240 -18.11 -1.97 18.43
N GLN A 241 -17.05 -2.76 18.24
CA GLN A 241 -17.00 -3.86 17.27
C GLN A 241 -17.96 -5.01 17.62
N GLY A 242 -18.16 -5.28 18.92
CA GLY A 242 -19.06 -6.31 19.41
C GLY A 242 -20.54 -5.93 19.32
N ASP A 243 -20.84 -4.64 19.29
CA ASP A 243 -22.20 -4.13 19.21
C ASP A 243 -22.84 -4.38 17.84
N PRO A 244 -24.16 -4.66 17.78
CA PRO A 244 -24.85 -4.86 16.51
C PRO A 244 -24.87 -3.58 15.65
N LEU A 245 -25.16 -3.74 14.38
CA LEU A 245 -25.40 -2.61 13.47
C LEU A 245 -26.67 -1.85 13.88
N GLY A 246 -26.56 -0.54 14.06
CA GLY A 246 -27.59 0.34 14.58
C GLY A 246 -27.52 0.60 16.09
N ALA A 247 -26.54 0.07 16.80
CA ALA A 247 -26.40 0.30 18.25
C ALA A 247 -26.00 1.75 18.58
N HIS A 248 -25.33 2.45 17.66
CA HIS A 248 -24.79 3.79 17.88
C HIS A 248 -25.36 4.81 16.89
N PRO A 249 -26.68 5.07 16.89
CA PRO A 249 -27.31 5.92 15.88
C PRO A 249 -26.95 7.41 16.00
N ASP A 250 -26.39 7.83 17.14
CA ASP A 250 -25.88 9.18 17.37
C ASP A 250 -24.35 9.27 17.19
N GLY A 251 -23.72 8.21 16.67
CA GLY A 251 -22.27 8.10 16.51
C GLY A 251 -21.53 7.71 17.79
N TYR A 252 -20.20 7.79 17.74
CA TYR A 252 -19.29 7.22 18.74
C TYR A 252 -18.80 8.27 19.74
N ARG A 253 -19.73 8.92 20.47
CA ARG A 253 -19.43 10.06 21.37
C ARG A 253 -18.42 9.74 22.46
N ARG A 254 -18.50 8.55 23.07
CA ARG A 254 -17.56 8.13 24.11
C ARG A 254 -16.14 7.97 23.55
N LEU A 255 -16.00 7.37 22.37
CA LEU A 255 -14.73 7.28 21.67
C LEU A 255 -14.14 8.67 21.39
N ALA A 256 -14.97 9.61 20.90
CA ALA A 256 -14.53 10.97 20.63
C ALA A 256 -14.01 11.68 21.90
N ALA A 257 -14.67 11.47 23.06
CA ALA A 257 -14.20 12.01 24.33
C ALA A 257 -12.85 11.41 24.76
N LEU A 258 -12.67 10.09 24.65
CA LEU A 258 -11.41 9.42 24.96
C LEU A 258 -10.26 9.91 24.08
N LEU A 259 -10.53 10.10 22.78
CA LEU A 259 -9.53 10.63 21.85
C LEU A 259 -9.17 12.09 22.16
N ALA A 260 -10.14 12.90 22.56
CA ALA A 260 -9.90 14.28 23.00
C ALA A 260 -9.03 14.33 24.28
N GLU A 261 -9.25 13.43 25.23
CA GLU A 261 -8.40 13.27 26.43
C GLU A 261 -6.96 12.89 26.06
N LEU A 262 -6.77 12.11 24.99
CA LEU A 262 -5.47 11.79 24.41
C LEU A 262 -4.91 12.90 23.50
N GLY A 263 -5.59 14.04 23.43
CA GLY A 263 -5.15 15.23 22.71
C GLY A 263 -5.47 15.24 21.21
N VAL A 264 -6.26 14.29 20.70
CA VAL A 264 -6.75 14.33 19.32
C VAL A 264 -7.79 15.46 19.20
N PRO A 265 -7.64 16.42 18.28
CA PRO A 265 -8.59 17.52 18.13
C PRO A 265 -10.03 17.02 17.89
N PRO A 266 -11.06 17.58 18.54
CA PRO A 266 -12.45 17.14 18.37
C PRO A 266 -13.01 17.28 16.95
N ASP A 267 -12.43 18.16 16.13
CA ASP A 267 -12.77 18.41 14.74
C ASP A 267 -12.01 17.50 13.75
N THR A 268 -11.17 16.59 14.25
CA THR A 268 -10.49 15.58 13.44
C THR A 268 -11.53 14.76 12.67
N ARG A 269 -11.40 14.76 11.35
CA ARG A 269 -12.26 13.99 10.45
C ARG A 269 -11.76 12.55 10.32
N ASP A 270 -12.64 11.69 9.85
CA ASP A 270 -12.31 10.32 9.46
C ASP A 270 -11.57 9.52 10.54
N VAL A 271 -11.91 9.74 11.82
CA VAL A 271 -11.25 9.11 12.98
C VAL A 271 -11.34 7.58 12.98
N LEU A 272 -12.42 7.05 12.44
CA LEU A 272 -12.69 5.63 12.39
C LEU A 272 -12.82 5.15 10.95
N GLN A 273 -12.14 4.04 10.67
CA GLN A 273 -12.38 3.22 9.50
C GLN A 273 -13.25 2.03 9.91
N ALA A 274 -14.28 1.74 9.12
CA ALA A 274 -15.16 0.60 9.35
C ALA A 274 -15.29 -0.27 8.10
N ASP A 275 -15.15 -1.57 8.31
CA ASP A 275 -15.51 -2.60 7.34
C ASP A 275 -16.70 -3.39 7.88
N LEU A 276 -17.69 -3.62 7.02
CA LEU A 276 -18.88 -4.38 7.37
C LEU A 276 -18.79 -5.78 6.74
N PHE A 277 -18.86 -6.82 7.57
CA PHE A 277 -18.86 -8.21 7.13
C PHE A 277 -20.25 -8.80 7.28
N ARG A 278 -20.81 -9.28 6.18
CA ARG A 278 -22.12 -9.92 6.19
C ARG A 278 -21.94 -11.44 6.12
N PRO A 279 -22.42 -12.21 7.14
CA PRO A 279 -22.36 -13.66 7.07
C PRO A 279 -23.14 -14.17 5.86
N ALA A 280 -22.56 -15.15 5.16
CA ALA A 280 -23.14 -15.72 3.96
C ALA A 280 -22.90 -17.25 3.97
N PRO A 281 -23.59 -17.98 4.86
CA PRO A 281 -23.37 -19.42 4.99
C PRO A 281 -23.76 -20.11 3.67
N GLY A 282 -22.80 -20.81 3.06
CA GLY A 282 -23.02 -21.50 1.79
C GLY A 282 -23.00 -20.60 0.56
N LEU A 283 -22.52 -19.35 0.65
CA LEU A 283 -22.34 -18.49 -0.53
C LEU A 283 -21.40 -19.18 -1.52
N ALA A 284 -21.93 -19.53 -2.69
CA ALA A 284 -21.18 -20.25 -3.70
C ALA A 284 -21.56 -19.79 -5.11
N LEU A 285 -20.61 -19.87 -6.04
CA LEU A 285 -20.84 -19.66 -7.47
C LEU A 285 -20.55 -20.95 -8.24
N SER A 286 -21.37 -21.23 -9.24
CA SER A 286 -21.25 -22.46 -10.03
C SER A 286 -20.11 -22.44 -11.06
N PRO A 287 -19.78 -23.59 -11.65
CA PRO A 287 -18.75 -23.67 -12.68
C PRO A 287 -19.07 -22.83 -13.93
N ALA A 288 -20.35 -22.57 -14.23
CA ALA A 288 -20.74 -21.72 -15.37
C ALA A 288 -20.29 -20.26 -15.17
N VAL A 289 -20.48 -19.72 -13.96
CA VAL A 289 -20.00 -18.38 -13.60
C VAL A 289 -18.48 -18.31 -13.60
N ARG A 290 -17.83 -19.35 -13.04
CA ARG A 290 -16.36 -19.46 -13.08
C ARG A 290 -15.84 -19.44 -14.51
N ARG A 291 -16.46 -20.18 -15.42
CA ARG A 291 -16.06 -20.24 -16.83
C ARG A 291 -16.18 -18.89 -17.51
N ALA A 292 -17.29 -18.17 -17.31
CA ALA A 292 -17.47 -16.82 -17.85
C ALA A 292 -16.38 -15.84 -17.35
N PHE A 293 -15.96 -15.98 -16.09
CA PHE A 293 -14.87 -15.18 -15.52
C PHE A 293 -13.51 -15.52 -16.16
N GLU A 294 -13.19 -16.81 -16.31
CA GLU A 294 -11.96 -17.29 -16.95
C GLU A 294 -11.91 -16.86 -18.43
N ASP A 295 -13.00 -17.04 -19.18
CA ASP A 295 -13.11 -16.63 -20.59
C ASP A 295 -12.99 -15.11 -20.75
N GLY A 296 -13.59 -14.33 -19.86
CA GLY A 296 -13.46 -12.87 -19.85
C GLY A 296 -12.03 -12.41 -19.57
N ALA A 297 -11.34 -13.06 -18.62
CA ALA A 297 -9.95 -12.76 -18.32
C ALA A 297 -9.02 -13.12 -19.49
N GLU A 298 -9.23 -14.28 -20.12
CA GLU A 298 -8.48 -14.71 -21.30
C GLU A 298 -8.70 -13.75 -22.48
N LEU A 299 -9.95 -13.35 -22.73
CA LEU A 299 -10.28 -12.40 -23.79
C LEU A 299 -9.62 -11.05 -23.55
N LEU A 300 -9.75 -10.46 -22.35
CA LEU A 300 -9.10 -9.19 -22.04
C LEU A 300 -7.58 -9.30 -22.14
N HIS A 301 -6.98 -10.40 -21.71
CA HIS A 301 -5.54 -10.63 -21.86
C HIS A 301 -5.12 -10.66 -23.33
N ARG A 302 -5.85 -11.39 -24.18
CA ARG A 302 -5.61 -11.45 -25.64
C ARG A 302 -5.77 -10.09 -26.31
N LEU A 303 -6.74 -9.29 -25.88
CA LEU A 303 -7.07 -7.98 -26.45
C LEU A 303 -6.24 -6.84 -25.85
N SER A 304 -5.57 -7.03 -24.73
CA SER A 304 -4.81 -5.96 -24.06
C SER A 304 -3.52 -5.68 -24.84
N PRO A 305 -3.32 -4.45 -25.33
CA PRO A 305 -2.07 -4.10 -25.99
C PRO A 305 -0.93 -4.13 -24.98
N ALA A 306 0.22 -4.69 -25.38
CA ALA A 306 1.45 -4.43 -24.64
C ALA A 306 1.77 -2.93 -24.71
N PRO A 307 2.10 -2.25 -23.60
CA PRO A 307 2.61 -0.89 -23.68
C PRO A 307 3.89 -0.91 -24.52
N SER A 308 3.98 0.01 -25.50
CA SER A 308 5.12 0.08 -26.44
C SER A 308 6.44 0.36 -25.71
N GLU A 309 6.38 1.08 -24.59
CA GLU A 309 7.50 1.30 -23.68
C GLU A 309 6.96 1.65 -22.29
N SER A 310 7.21 0.79 -21.29
CA SER A 310 6.81 1.09 -19.91
C SER A 310 7.83 1.99 -19.20
N PRO A 311 7.43 2.68 -18.12
CA PRO A 311 8.37 3.39 -17.23
C PRO A 311 9.57 2.52 -16.80
N LEU A 312 9.30 1.24 -16.55
CA LEU A 312 10.32 0.27 -16.17
C LEU A 312 11.25 -0.11 -17.34
N ASP A 313 10.74 -0.12 -18.59
CA ASP A 313 11.57 -0.35 -19.77
C ASP A 313 12.57 0.81 -19.97
N ARG A 314 12.10 2.06 -19.84
CA ARG A 314 12.96 3.26 -19.86
C ARG A 314 14.00 3.21 -18.75
N PHE A 315 13.55 2.93 -17.52
CA PHE A 315 14.44 2.81 -16.36
C PHE A 315 15.48 1.70 -16.56
N ARG A 316 15.10 0.54 -17.09
CA ARG A 316 16.03 -0.56 -17.40
C ARG A 316 17.08 -0.13 -18.43
N ALA A 317 16.68 0.56 -19.49
CA ALA A 317 17.60 1.04 -20.52
C ALA A 317 18.62 2.03 -19.92
N ALA A 318 18.15 3.04 -19.18
CA ALA A 318 19.00 4.01 -18.50
C ALA A 318 19.94 3.36 -17.47
N PHE A 319 19.45 2.35 -16.73
CA PHE A 319 20.26 1.57 -15.80
C PHE A 319 21.38 0.80 -16.52
N GLN A 320 21.07 0.11 -17.61
CA GLN A 320 22.08 -0.60 -18.39
C GLN A 320 23.11 0.34 -19.02
N GLU A 321 22.69 1.49 -19.52
CA GLU A 321 23.59 2.49 -20.09
C GLU A 321 24.58 3.02 -19.05
N ARG A 322 24.10 3.36 -17.84
CA ARG A 322 24.92 3.98 -16.80
C ARG A 322 25.74 2.97 -15.99
N TYR A 323 25.12 1.86 -15.58
CA TYR A 323 25.69 0.92 -14.61
C TYR A 323 26.06 -0.45 -15.22
N GLY A 324 25.62 -0.74 -16.44
CA GLY A 324 25.88 -2.01 -17.12
C GLY A 324 25.33 -3.19 -16.35
N THR A 325 26.21 -4.13 -15.97
CA THR A 325 25.86 -5.35 -15.22
C THR A 325 26.22 -5.26 -13.74
N ARG A 326 26.50 -4.06 -13.22
CA ARG A 326 26.90 -3.88 -11.82
C ARG A 326 25.69 -4.00 -10.90
N TRP A 327 25.92 -4.56 -9.71
CA TRP A 327 24.99 -4.46 -8.60
C TRP A 327 25.18 -3.09 -7.93
N VAL A 328 24.10 -2.32 -7.84
CA VAL A 328 24.08 -0.97 -7.26
C VAL A 328 22.94 -0.90 -6.24
N PRO A 329 23.12 -0.29 -5.06
CA PRO A 329 22.05 -0.10 -4.08
C PRO A 329 20.83 0.61 -4.69
N LEU A 330 19.63 0.11 -4.41
CA LEU A 330 18.41 0.64 -5.03
C LEU A 330 18.20 2.14 -4.70
N LEU A 331 18.45 2.56 -3.46
CA LEU A 331 18.28 3.96 -3.06
C LEU A 331 19.26 4.90 -3.79
N GLU A 332 20.48 4.44 -4.09
CA GLU A 332 21.44 5.21 -4.89
C GLU A 332 20.96 5.40 -6.34
N VAL A 333 20.32 4.35 -6.90
CA VAL A 333 19.78 4.41 -8.27
C VAL A 333 18.53 5.27 -8.35
N LEU A 334 17.68 5.23 -7.32
CA LEU A 334 16.42 5.99 -7.26
C LEU A 334 16.61 7.45 -6.83
N ASP A 335 17.78 7.83 -6.33
CA ASP A 335 18.09 9.22 -6.01
C ASP A 335 17.98 10.11 -7.26
N GLU A 336 17.24 11.20 -7.17
CA GLU A 336 17.02 12.11 -8.31
C GLU A 336 18.24 12.98 -8.61
N GLU A 337 19.07 13.27 -7.59
CA GLU A 337 20.23 14.15 -7.74
C GLU A 337 21.46 13.39 -8.26
N SER A 338 21.76 12.23 -7.69
CA SER A 338 22.96 11.45 -8.03
C SER A 338 22.67 10.18 -8.84
N GLY A 339 21.44 9.67 -8.80
CA GLY A 339 21.00 8.45 -9.48
C GLY A 339 20.30 8.71 -10.81
N LEU A 340 19.33 7.85 -11.14
CA LEU A 340 18.48 7.94 -12.32
C LEU A 340 17.09 8.52 -12.03
N GLY A 341 16.66 8.52 -10.76
CA GLY A 341 15.26 8.73 -10.41
C GLY A 341 14.35 7.64 -10.97
N PHE A 342 13.02 7.84 -10.90
CA PHE A 342 12.06 6.96 -11.55
C PHE A 342 10.97 7.75 -12.30
N ASP A 343 11.04 7.69 -13.63
CA ASP A 343 10.02 8.17 -14.57
C ASP A 343 9.51 9.62 -14.35
N GLY A 344 10.41 10.52 -13.98
CA GLY A 344 10.06 11.93 -13.74
C GLY A 344 9.02 12.10 -12.64
N GLY A 345 9.04 11.22 -11.63
CA GLY A 345 8.30 11.39 -10.39
C GLY A 345 8.37 12.84 -9.94
N ALA A 346 7.23 13.39 -9.49
CA ALA A 346 7.20 14.74 -8.98
C ALA A 346 8.30 14.87 -7.93
N ALA A 347 9.28 15.74 -8.19
CA ALA A 347 10.31 16.08 -7.23
C ALA A 347 9.61 16.33 -5.91
N LEU A 348 9.85 15.44 -4.95
CA LEU A 348 9.17 15.37 -3.64
C LEU A 348 8.83 16.78 -3.16
N ASP A 349 7.54 17.13 -3.19
CA ASP A 349 6.92 18.45 -2.93
C ASP A 349 7.92 19.56 -2.55
N SER A 350 8.74 20.00 -3.51
CA SER A 350 9.67 21.09 -3.26
C SER A 350 8.88 22.40 -3.30
N PRO A 351 8.89 23.22 -2.24
CA PRO A 351 8.21 24.53 -2.25
C PRO A 351 8.66 25.44 -3.40
N LEU A 352 9.87 25.22 -3.92
CA LEU A 352 10.42 25.97 -5.06
C LEU A 352 9.80 25.58 -6.41
N LEU A 353 9.20 24.39 -6.49
CA LEU A 353 8.59 23.84 -7.71
C LEU A 353 7.05 23.86 -7.64
N GLU A 354 6.49 24.34 -6.53
CA GLU A 354 5.04 24.45 -6.33
C GLU A 354 4.42 25.38 -7.39
N GLY A 355 3.44 24.85 -8.16
CA GLY A 355 2.77 25.58 -9.24
C GLY A 355 3.50 25.57 -10.59
N LEU A 356 4.68 24.95 -10.70
CA LEU A 356 5.36 24.74 -11.98
C LEU A 356 4.93 23.41 -12.60
N ALA A 357 4.09 23.49 -13.63
CA ALA A 357 3.82 22.34 -14.47
C ALA A 357 5.02 22.13 -15.42
N PHE A 358 5.65 20.96 -15.35
CA PHE A 358 6.61 20.50 -16.35
C PHE A 358 5.96 19.43 -17.25
N PRO A 359 4.99 19.78 -18.12
CA PRO A 359 4.49 18.84 -19.10
C PRO A 359 5.60 18.61 -20.14
N GLY A 360 6.37 17.55 -19.96
CA GLY A 360 7.14 16.99 -21.06
C GLY A 360 6.13 16.58 -22.15
N PRO A 361 6.23 17.05 -23.39
CA PRO A 361 5.36 16.60 -24.45
C PRO A 361 5.53 15.08 -24.58
N LEU A 362 4.45 14.32 -24.37
CA LEU A 362 4.46 12.91 -24.70
C LEU A 362 4.77 12.80 -26.21
N PRO A 363 5.83 12.08 -26.61
CA PRO A 363 6.13 11.94 -28.03
C PRO A 363 4.89 11.34 -28.73
N PRO A 364 4.55 11.82 -29.94
CA PRO A 364 3.41 11.29 -30.68
C PRO A 364 3.58 9.78 -30.88
N ARG A 365 2.62 8.99 -30.41
CA ARG A 365 2.64 7.54 -30.59
C ARG A 365 2.21 7.21 -32.02
N PRO A 366 2.94 6.36 -32.76
CA PRO A 366 2.48 5.88 -34.06
C PRO A 366 1.14 5.14 -33.91
N LEU A 367 0.27 5.28 -34.92
CA LEU A 367 -0.95 4.48 -35.00
C LEU A 367 -0.57 3.01 -35.16
N THR A 368 -1.14 2.17 -34.32
CA THR A 368 -0.99 0.72 -34.40
C THR A 368 -2.03 0.12 -35.34
N ARG A 369 -1.81 -1.11 -35.83
CA ARG A 369 -2.81 -1.88 -36.59
C ARG A 369 -4.16 -1.96 -35.85
N ARG A 370 -4.10 -2.07 -34.51
CA ARG A 370 -5.29 -2.05 -33.64
C ARG A 370 -6.01 -0.71 -33.72
N ASP A 371 -5.27 0.40 -33.63
CA ASP A 371 -5.84 1.75 -33.70
C ASP A 371 -6.52 1.97 -35.07
N GLU A 372 -5.88 1.56 -36.16
CA GLU A 372 -6.44 1.62 -37.51
C GLU A 372 -7.73 0.80 -37.64
N PHE A 373 -7.75 -0.43 -37.09
CA PHE A 373 -8.94 -1.27 -37.09
C PHE A 373 -10.08 -0.64 -36.29
N LEU A 374 -9.81 -0.13 -35.08
CA LEU A 374 -10.81 0.55 -34.25
C LEU A 374 -11.39 1.79 -34.95
N LEU A 375 -10.55 2.57 -35.63
CA LEU A 375 -10.99 3.72 -36.43
C LEU A 375 -11.93 3.32 -37.58
N GLN A 376 -11.68 2.17 -38.22
CA GLN A 376 -12.56 1.63 -39.26
C GLN A 376 -13.93 1.16 -38.72
N GLN A 377 -14.02 0.84 -37.42
CA GLN A 377 -15.29 0.42 -36.80
C GLN A 377 -16.17 1.58 -36.33
N VAL A 378 -15.66 2.81 -36.28
CA VAL A 378 -16.39 4.00 -35.80
C VAL A 378 -17.80 4.16 -36.41
N PRO A 379 -18.02 3.93 -37.73
CA PRO A 379 -19.37 4.02 -38.29
C PRO A 379 -20.39 3.08 -37.64
N ARG A 380 -19.97 1.89 -37.18
CA ARG A 380 -20.86 0.92 -36.52
C ARG A 380 -21.40 1.43 -35.18
N TRP A 381 -20.70 2.36 -34.53
CA TRP A 381 -21.08 2.91 -33.22
C TRP A 381 -22.12 4.04 -33.32
N GLN A 382 -22.41 4.53 -34.54
CA GLN A 382 -23.43 5.56 -34.72
C GLN A 382 -24.85 5.00 -34.54
N ASP A 383 -25.05 3.72 -34.85
CA ASP A 383 -26.37 3.08 -34.87
C ASP A 383 -26.69 2.25 -33.61
N SER A 384 -25.66 1.83 -32.85
CA SER A 384 -25.80 1.01 -31.65
C SER A 384 -24.79 1.42 -30.57
N PRO A 385 -25.23 1.56 -29.30
CA PRO A 385 -24.31 1.78 -28.17
C PRO A 385 -23.56 0.51 -27.75
N VAL A 386 -23.86 -0.64 -28.37
CA VAL A 386 -23.25 -1.95 -28.06
C VAL A 386 -22.54 -2.48 -29.30
N TRP A 387 -21.28 -2.90 -29.11
CA TRP A 387 -20.52 -3.65 -30.11
C TRP A 387 -20.43 -5.11 -29.69
N GLU A 388 -21.17 -5.96 -30.42
CA GLU A 388 -20.99 -7.41 -30.36
C GLU A 388 -19.72 -7.80 -31.13
N LEU A 389 -18.71 -8.27 -30.40
CA LEU A 389 -17.45 -8.68 -31.00
C LEU A 389 -17.61 -10.05 -31.65
N LEU A 390 -17.35 -10.11 -32.97
CA LEU A 390 -17.23 -11.38 -33.69
C LEU A 390 -15.81 -11.96 -33.54
N ASP A 391 -15.63 -13.25 -33.83
CA ASP A 391 -14.31 -13.89 -33.82
C ASP A 391 -13.29 -13.13 -34.70
N SER A 392 -13.73 -12.63 -35.86
CA SER A 392 -12.90 -11.80 -36.73
C SER A 392 -12.48 -10.47 -36.11
N ASP A 393 -13.33 -9.87 -35.27
CA ASP A 393 -13.00 -8.64 -34.55
C ASP A 393 -11.97 -8.94 -33.46
N VAL A 394 -12.14 -10.05 -32.73
CA VAL A 394 -11.18 -10.52 -31.72
C VAL A 394 -9.81 -10.81 -32.34
N GLU A 395 -9.77 -11.49 -33.49
CA GLU A 395 -8.54 -11.75 -34.24
C GLU A 395 -7.85 -10.47 -34.71
N ALA A 396 -8.63 -9.49 -35.21
CA ALA A 396 -8.08 -8.21 -35.66
C ALA A 396 -7.55 -7.34 -34.52
N LEU A 397 -8.16 -7.45 -33.33
CA LEU A 397 -7.79 -6.71 -32.13
C LEU A 397 -6.73 -7.42 -31.27
N ALA A 398 -6.49 -8.71 -31.50
CA ALA A 398 -5.57 -9.54 -30.73
C ALA A 398 -4.16 -8.94 -30.73
N ASN A 399 -3.52 -8.95 -29.57
CA ASN A 399 -2.12 -8.57 -29.45
C ASN A 399 -1.26 -9.65 -30.12
N PRO A 400 -0.45 -9.30 -31.14
CA PRO A 400 0.40 -10.28 -31.84
C PRO A 400 1.53 -10.82 -30.95
N ASP A 401 1.90 -10.11 -29.88
CA ASP A 401 2.91 -10.52 -28.92
C ASP A 401 2.35 -10.39 -27.49
N PRO A 402 1.46 -11.32 -27.08
CA PRO A 402 0.88 -11.29 -25.75
C PRO A 402 1.98 -11.58 -24.72
N ARG A 403 2.06 -10.75 -23.68
CA ARG A 403 2.89 -11.08 -22.51
C ARG A 403 2.37 -12.39 -21.89
N PRO A 404 3.22 -13.18 -21.21
CA PRO A 404 2.75 -14.36 -20.50
C PRO A 404 1.59 -14.03 -19.55
N PHE A 405 0.64 -14.94 -19.44
CA PHE A 405 -0.44 -14.80 -18.48
C PHE A 405 0.17 -14.70 -17.07
N PRO A 406 -0.20 -13.68 -16.28
CA PRO A 406 0.37 -13.47 -14.96
C PRO A 406 0.08 -14.66 -14.03
N PRO A 407 0.98 -14.99 -13.09
CA PRO A 407 0.79 -16.14 -12.19
C PRO A 407 -0.45 -16.01 -11.29
N SER A 408 -0.94 -14.79 -11.07
CA SER A 408 -2.19 -14.50 -10.40
C SER A 408 -2.78 -13.18 -10.90
N PHE A 409 -4.10 -13.04 -10.79
CA PHE A 409 -4.84 -11.83 -11.12
C PHE A 409 -6.07 -11.70 -10.21
N ALA A 410 -6.66 -10.51 -10.19
CA ALA A 410 -7.97 -10.26 -9.61
C ALA A 410 -8.85 -9.54 -10.63
N ALA A 411 -10.16 -9.77 -10.56
CA ALA A 411 -11.11 -9.00 -11.35
C ALA A 411 -12.32 -8.61 -10.51
N LEU A 412 -12.85 -7.43 -10.81
CA LEU A 412 -14.17 -6.98 -10.39
C LEU A 412 -15.18 -7.37 -11.45
N ALA A 413 -16.25 -8.03 -11.05
CA ALA A 413 -17.34 -8.31 -11.95
C ALA A 413 -18.70 -8.12 -11.28
N SER A 414 -19.68 -7.74 -12.10
CA SER A 414 -21.09 -7.70 -11.77
C SER A 414 -21.83 -8.81 -12.50
N LEU A 415 -22.76 -9.46 -11.81
CA LEU A 415 -23.60 -10.55 -12.30
C LEU A 415 -25.07 -10.12 -12.24
N GLU A 416 -25.80 -10.34 -13.32
CA GLU A 416 -27.24 -10.09 -13.40
C GLU A 416 -27.95 -11.33 -13.98
N ALA A 417 -28.93 -11.84 -13.24
CA ALA A 417 -29.77 -12.97 -13.62
C ALA A 417 -31.13 -12.86 -12.92
N ASP A 418 -32.18 -13.43 -13.51
CA ASP A 418 -33.54 -13.39 -12.96
C ASP A 418 -33.69 -14.23 -11.67
N ARG A 419 -32.91 -15.32 -11.56
CA ARG A 419 -32.90 -16.26 -10.43
C ARG A 419 -31.53 -16.95 -10.30
N PRO A 420 -31.13 -17.42 -9.11
CA PRO A 420 -29.85 -18.10 -8.92
C PRO A 420 -29.64 -19.30 -9.84
N GLU A 421 -30.69 -20.09 -10.12
CA GLU A 421 -30.60 -21.28 -10.97
C GLU A 421 -30.35 -20.93 -12.45
N ALA A 422 -30.60 -19.69 -12.88
CA ALA A 422 -30.28 -19.24 -14.23
C ALA A 422 -28.76 -19.06 -14.42
N LEU A 423 -28.02 -18.73 -13.35
CA LEU A 423 -26.56 -18.70 -13.37
C LEU A 423 -25.98 -20.08 -13.73
N ASP A 424 -26.57 -21.13 -13.17
CA ASP A 424 -26.14 -22.52 -13.38
C ASP A 424 -26.46 -23.03 -14.78
N GLN A 425 -27.47 -22.42 -15.43
CA GLN A 425 -27.89 -22.70 -16.81
C GLN A 425 -27.10 -21.88 -17.85
N GLY A 426 -26.25 -20.94 -17.42
CA GLY A 426 -25.55 -20.02 -18.33
C GLY A 426 -26.40 -18.83 -18.80
N GLU A 427 -27.60 -18.65 -18.23
CA GLU A 427 -28.58 -17.63 -18.61
C GLU A 427 -28.38 -16.37 -17.75
N PHE A 428 -27.27 -15.66 -17.94
CA PHE A 428 -26.94 -14.46 -17.16
C PHE A 428 -26.11 -13.45 -17.94
N ARG A 429 -26.11 -12.21 -17.46
CA ARG A 429 -25.18 -11.18 -17.91
C ARG A 429 -24.00 -11.09 -16.95
N PHE A 430 -22.82 -11.04 -17.53
CA PHE A 430 -21.56 -10.88 -16.83
C PHE A 430 -20.89 -9.60 -17.33
N TRP A 431 -20.57 -8.70 -16.40
CA TRP A 431 -19.84 -7.48 -16.71
C TRP A 431 -18.54 -7.45 -15.93
N MET A 432 -17.42 -7.57 -16.63
CA MET A 432 -16.09 -7.39 -16.04
C MET A 432 -15.74 -5.90 -15.98
N GLU A 433 -15.79 -5.32 -14.80
CA GLU A 433 -15.58 -3.89 -14.56
C GLU A 433 -14.09 -3.55 -14.53
N GLN A 434 -13.29 -4.40 -13.86
CA GLN A 434 -11.86 -4.21 -13.70
C GLN A 434 -11.16 -5.56 -13.74
N HIS A 435 -9.97 -5.58 -14.33
CA HIS A 435 -9.07 -6.72 -14.33
C HIS A 435 -7.65 -6.20 -14.05
N SER A 436 -6.96 -6.76 -13.07
CA SER A 436 -5.63 -6.31 -12.66
C SER A 436 -4.70 -7.46 -12.33
N ALA A 437 -3.45 -7.32 -12.76
CA ALA A 437 -2.37 -8.25 -12.49
C ALA A 437 -1.02 -7.51 -12.29
N PRO A 438 -0.25 -7.81 -11.22
CA PRO A 438 -0.64 -8.70 -10.11
C PRO A 438 -1.85 -8.15 -9.35
N PRO A 439 -2.59 -8.99 -8.59
CA PRO A 439 -3.72 -8.53 -7.82
C PRO A 439 -3.28 -7.38 -6.88
N PRO A 440 -4.04 -6.28 -6.80
CA PRO A 440 -3.68 -5.16 -5.95
C PRO A 440 -3.54 -5.60 -4.49
N PRO A 441 -2.46 -5.21 -3.79
CA PRO A 441 -2.08 -5.78 -2.50
C PRO A 441 -3.06 -5.52 -1.35
N ALA A 442 -4.00 -4.58 -1.48
CA ALA A 442 -4.89 -4.17 -0.39
C ALA A 442 -6.37 -3.92 -0.78
N GLY A 443 -6.73 -3.92 -2.07
CA GLY A 443 -8.07 -3.48 -2.49
C GLY A 443 -9.14 -4.56 -2.60
N TRP A 444 -8.73 -5.83 -2.76
CA TRP A 444 -9.63 -6.90 -3.24
C TRP A 444 -9.60 -8.18 -2.39
N GLY A 445 -8.51 -8.41 -1.65
CA GLY A 445 -8.31 -9.66 -0.90
C GLY A 445 -7.28 -9.58 0.24
N GLY A 446 -6.82 -8.38 0.60
CA GLY A 446 -6.12 -8.21 1.86
C GLY A 446 -7.14 -8.39 2.98
N SER A 447 -7.30 -9.63 3.48
CA SER A 447 -8.24 -9.92 4.56
C SER A 447 -8.01 -8.93 5.69
N PRO A 448 -9.00 -8.10 6.05
CA PRO A 448 -8.88 -7.28 7.23
C PRO A 448 -8.71 -8.25 8.41
N PRO A 449 -7.70 -8.06 9.29
CA PRO A 449 -7.55 -8.89 10.47
C PRO A 449 -8.89 -8.99 11.22
N GLY A 450 -9.37 -10.22 11.42
CA GLY A 450 -10.67 -10.50 12.06
C GLY A 450 -11.65 -11.38 11.28
N MET A 451 -11.40 -11.75 10.01
CA MET A 451 -12.24 -12.75 9.31
C MET A 451 -12.05 -14.16 9.91
N PRO A 452 -13.10 -14.83 10.43
CA PRO A 452 -13.00 -16.23 10.83
C PRO A 452 -12.80 -17.11 9.60
N GLY A 453 -11.69 -17.86 9.57
CA GLY A 453 -11.37 -18.81 8.49
C GLY A 453 -10.33 -18.34 7.46
N SER A 454 -9.73 -17.15 7.62
CA SER A 454 -8.58 -16.76 6.78
C SER A 454 -7.32 -17.53 7.21
N PRO A 455 -6.69 -18.36 6.35
CA PRO A 455 -5.30 -18.75 6.58
C PRO A 455 -4.44 -17.47 6.53
N PRO A 456 -3.33 -17.38 7.29
CA PRO A 456 -2.43 -16.25 7.17
C PRO A 456 -1.99 -16.13 5.72
N SER A 457 -2.09 -14.92 5.16
CA SER A 457 -1.54 -14.57 3.84
C SER A 457 -0.02 -14.67 3.89
N SER A 458 0.49 -15.91 3.85
CA SER A 458 1.89 -16.16 3.61
C SER A 458 2.15 -15.98 2.12
N ALA A 459 2.47 -14.74 1.73
CA ALA A 459 3.31 -14.52 0.57
C ALA A 459 4.61 -15.28 0.84
N THR A 460 4.70 -16.50 0.31
CA THR A 460 5.84 -17.39 0.53
C THR A 460 6.99 -16.89 -0.32
N THR A 461 7.69 -15.86 0.16
CA THR A 461 9.02 -15.53 -0.34
C THR A 461 9.98 -16.52 0.30
N SER A 462 10.17 -17.67 -0.35
CA SER A 462 11.12 -18.68 0.10
C SER A 462 12.54 -18.12 0.05
N GLY A 463 13.09 -17.80 1.21
CA GLY A 463 14.43 -17.24 1.26
C GLY A 463 14.92 -16.90 2.65
N ARG A 464 14.87 -17.82 3.62
CA ARG A 464 15.81 -17.80 4.76
C ARG A 464 15.98 -19.20 5.37
N ARG A 465 17.24 -19.63 5.35
CA ARG A 465 17.76 -20.81 6.03
C ARG A 465 17.79 -20.54 7.54
N SER A 466 17.30 -21.48 8.33
CA SER A 466 17.60 -21.62 9.75
C SER A 466 17.73 -23.11 10.13
N PRO A 467 18.53 -23.45 11.16
CA PRO A 467 19.29 -24.69 11.20
C PRO A 467 18.54 -25.88 11.82
N CYS A 468 18.90 -27.06 11.34
CA CYS A 468 18.28 -28.35 11.63
C CYS A 468 18.48 -28.79 13.09
N ALA A 469 17.37 -29.04 13.79
CA ALA A 469 17.34 -29.68 15.10
C ALA A 469 17.37 -31.21 14.97
N ARG A 470 18.19 -31.82 15.83
CA ARG A 470 18.51 -33.24 15.94
C ARG A 470 17.27 -34.13 16.10
N LYS A 471 17.15 -35.19 15.28
CA LYS A 471 16.46 -36.43 15.66
C LYS A 471 17.32 -37.66 15.30
N ARG A 472 17.32 -38.58 16.26
CA ARG A 472 18.10 -39.82 16.35
C ARG A 472 17.66 -40.84 15.30
N CYS A 473 18.63 -41.45 14.62
CA CYS A 473 18.54 -42.81 14.08
C CYS A 473 19.92 -43.48 14.23
N SER A 474 19.93 -44.74 14.66
CA SER A 474 21.10 -45.64 14.67
C SER A 474 20.74 -46.90 13.86
N PRO A 475 21.69 -47.83 13.58
CA PRO A 475 22.74 -47.69 12.57
C PRO A 475 22.79 -48.89 11.60
N ARG A 476 23.45 -48.77 10.43
CA ARG A 476 24.33 -49.81 9.84
C ARG A 476 24.93 -49.38 8.47
N CYS A 477 26.18 -49.82 8.26
CA CYS A 477 27.02 -49.85 7.05
C CYS A 477 27.61 -48.50 6.54
N SER A 478 28.85 -48.10 6.89
CA SER A 478 30.17 -48.51 6.34
C SER A 478 30.31 -48.23 4.82
N THR A 479 30.91 -47.13 4.36
CA THR A 479 32.36 -46.93 4.17
C THR A 479 32.68 -45.49 3.69
N CYS A 480 33.88 -45.01 4.02
CA CYS A 480 34.46 -43.65 3.88
C CYS A 480 34.98 -43.30 2.44
N PRO A 481 35.59 -42.11 2.16
CA PRO A 481 35.73 -40.89 2.98
C PRO A 481 35.45 -39.54 2.26
N LYS A 482 35.39 -38.51 3.11
CA LYS A 482 35.27 -37.07 2.88
C LYS A 482 36.49 -36.45 2.18
N ALA A 483 36.28 -35.37 1.43
CA ALA A 483 37.26 -34.30 1.21
C ALA A 483 36.60 -32.92 1.39
N ALA A 484 37.28 -32.08 2.16
CA ALA A 484 36.83 -30.79 2.68
C ALA A 484 36.86 -29.66 1.64
N TRP A 485 35.92 -28.72 1.74
CA TRP A 485 35.98 -27.42 1.07
C TRP A 485 36.37 -26.36 2.10
N ALA A 486 37.56 -25.79 1.93
CA ALA A 486 38.03 -24.61 2.62
C ALA A 486 37.86 -23.39 1.70
N THR A 487 37.27 -22.34 2.27
CA THR A 487 37.20 -20.96 1.81
C THR A 487 38.57 -20.35 1.49
N CYS A 488 38.70 -19.63 0.38
CA CYS A 488 39.62 -18.48 0.23
C CYS A 488 39.15 -17.55 -0.90
N TRP A 489 38.91 -16.29 -0.56
CA TRP A 489 38.90 -15.14 -1.47
C TRP A 489 40.29 -14.93 -2.09
N PRO A 490 40.36 -14.28 -3.27
CA PRO A 490 41.45 -13.33 -3.47
C PRO A 490 41.00 -12.01 -4.11
N GLY A 491 41.45 -10.91 -3.49
CA GLY A 491 41.69 -9.63 -4.16
C GLY A 491 42.99 -9.66 -5.00
N PRO A 492 43.27 -8.59 -5.76
CA PRO A 492 43.93 -8.66 -7.07
C PRO A 492 45.45 -8.42 -7.02
N PRO A 493 46.19 -8.72 -8.10
CA PRO A 493 47.51 -8.12 -8.32
C PRO A 493 47.50 -7.10 -9.47
N SER A 494 48.23 -6.02 -9.22
CA SER A 494 48.76 -5.03 -10.15
C SER A 494 49.95 -5.57 -10.96
N GLY A 495 50.27 -4.93 -12.10
CA GLY A 495 51.65 -4.90 -12.63
C GLY A 495 51.90 -5.36 -14.08
N THR A 496 51.69 -4.43 -15.02
CA THR A 496 52.52 -4.07 -16.20
C THR A 496 53.38 -5.08 -17.00
N THR A 497 53.21 -4.93 -18.33
CA THR A 497 54.15 -5.02 -19.48
C THR A 497 54.62 -6.38 -20.02
N ARG A 498 54.15 -6.72 -21.24
CA ARG A 498 54.98 -6.85 -22.48
C ARG A 498 54.12 -7.24 -23.69
N SER A 499 54.17 -6.42 -24.74
CA SER A 499 53.80 -6.76 -26.13
C SER A 499 54.98 -7.46 -26.82
N PRO A 500 54.77 -8.24 -27.92
CA PRO A 500 54.96 -7.65 -29.25
C PRO A 500 54.04 -8.19 -30.40
N THR A 501 53.65 -7.25 -31.29
CA THR A 501 53.55 -7.31 -32.78
C THR A 501 52.77 -8.41 -33.56
N TRP A 502 51.56 -8.03 -34.04
CA TRP A 502 50.96 -7.96 -35.43
C TRP A 502 51.59 -8.70 -36.64
N PRO A 503 50.90 -9.00 -37.79
CA PRO A 503 49.86 -8.17 -38.47
C PRO A 503 48.76 -8.96 -39.30
N PRO A 504 48.12 -8.46 -40.39
CA PRO A 504 46.70 -8.05 -40.42
C PRO A 504 45.87 -8.64 -41.60
N ARG A 505 44.57 -8.30 -41.69
CA ARG A 505 43.70 -8.34 -42.91
C ARG A 505 42.32 -7.80 -42.53
N ALA A 506 41.56 -7.02 -43.29
CA ALA A 506 41.76 -6.08 -44.38
C ALA A 506 40.44 -5.28 -44.48
N CYS A 507 40.50 -3.97 -44.73
CA CYS A 507 39.34 -3.14 -45.04
C CYS A 507 38.74 -3.50 -46.42
N ARG A 508 37.43 -3.27 -46.61
CA ARG A 508 36.95 -2.29 -47.62
C ARG A 508 35.48 -1.85 -47.41
N PRO A 509 35.14 -0.62 -47.85
CA PRO A 509 33.88 0.07 -47.60
C PRO A 509 32.94 0.05 -48.82
N ILE A 510 31.68 0.44 -48.63
CA ILE A 510 30.82 0.92 -49.73
C ILE A 510 30.18 2.26 -49.35
N THR A 511 30.42 3.20 -50.27
CA THR A 511 29.98 4.59 -50.42
C THR A 511 28.53 4.73 -50.86
N GLY A 512 27.90 5.88 -50.57
CA GLY A 512 26.71 6.38 -51.31
C GLY A 512 25.87 7.36 -50.49
N SER A 513 26.23 8.64 -50.43
CA SER A 513 25.69 9.76 -51.25
C SER A 513 24.61 10.59 -50.53
N CYS A 514 24.95 11.87 -50.31
CA CYS A 514 24.06 12.98 -50.02
C CYS A 514 22.85 13.06 -50.96
N ARG A 515 21.69 13.50 -50.42
CA ARG A 515 20.91 14.59 -51.02
C ARG A 515 20.04 15.29 -49.96
N ARG A 516 20.21 16.61 -49.91
CA ARG A 516 19.32 17.60 -49.30
C ARG A 516 17.99 17.65 -50.05
N SER A 517 16.90 17.93 -49.34
CA SER A 517 15.90 18.91 -49.78
C SER A 517 14.92 19.23 -48.64
N CYS A 518 14.83 20.51 -48.35
CA CYS A 518 13.79 21.15 -47.54
C CYS A 518 12.39 20.87 -48.09
N CYS A 519 11.43 20.68 -47.18
CA CYS A 519 10.20 21.47 -47.05
C CYS A 519 9.66 21.27 -45.64
#